data_AF-A0AA96FWF3-F1
#
_entry.id   AF-A0AA96FWF3-F1
#
_cell.length_a   1.000
_cell.length_b   1.000
_cell.length_c   1.000
_cell.angle_alpha   90.00
_cell.angle_beta   90.00
_cell.angle_gamma   90.00
#
_symmetry.space_group_name_H-M   'P 1'
#
loop_
_entity.id
_entity.type
_entity.pdbx_description
1 polymer ?
#
loop_
_entity_poly.entity_id
_entity_poly.type
_entity_poly.pdbx_seq_one_letter_code
_entity_poly.pdbx_strand_id
1 'polypeptide(L)'
;MDVRKNAIRLTTQERDHFLEALIRLRQRQAPGAPAGVSVYDRFVALHGAVMAVTVPGLPPEETVNFGHWNIGFCAWHRKYLREFELALQAEVPGVTIPYWDWADHVGATGKLFHRDFLGSLRTGAPAPLTDSVLRASVPPAERPAWWPANAPGFPIHPLLEDTFGTSLARGSVQVSWPPPQASITQLEQLVVDQPGVHPFWYFWLVLEQGITGLPTHNTGHNFVGGHMSSQAFSPNDPVFWLHHANVDRIWATWQAGRLAAVVGSKPSNHYPPADQLSPFDLKPAPPGHRLGDAMWPWVGGASGYDTTSLDPQVKAFLPDFSAQAAVTVDDMLEADAVGYRYEPPGGP
;
A
#
# COMPACT_ATOMS: atom_id res chain seq x y z
N MET A 1 -13.79 -8.08 -14.06
CA MET A 1 -13.27 -6.86 -13.42
C MET A 1 -13.58 -6.98 -11.95
N ASP A 2 -12.55 -6.84 -11.12
CA ASP A 2 -12.65 -7.01 -9.67
C ASP A 2 -13.27 -5.76 -9.02
N VAL A 3 -13.88 -5.89 -7.84
CA VAL A 3 -14.52 -4.78 -7.12
C VAL A 3 -14.01 -4.69 -5.69
N ARG A 4 -13.29 -3.62 -5.37
CA ARG A 4 -12.82 -3.32 -4.02
C ARG A 4 -13.92 -2.62 -3.21
N LYS A 5 -14.32 -3.25 -2.11
CA LYS A 5 -15.40 -2.77 -1.23
C LYS A 5 -14.89 -2.05 0.00
N ASN A 6 -15.75 -1.25 0.63
CA ASN A 6 -15.46 -0.74 1.96
C ASN A 6 -15.39 -1.93 2.93
N ALA A 7 -14.30 -2.02 3.70
CA ALA A 7 -14.07 -3.12 4.63
C ALA A 7 -15.21 -3.33 5.64
N ILE A 8 -15.91 -2.25 6.04
CA ILE A 8 -17.03 -2.35 7.00
C ILE A 8 -18.30 -2.97 6.41
N ARG A 9 -18.39 -3.02 5.07
CA ARG A 9 -19.54 -3.56 4.32
C ARG A 9 -19.34 -5.00 3.86
N LEU A 10 -18.16 -5.57 4.10
CA LEU A 10 -17.93 -6.98 3.80
C LEU A 10 -18.94 -7.84 4.56
N THR A 11 -19.49 -8.82 3.87
CA THR A 11 -20.18 -9.94 4.51
C THR A 11 -19.19 -10.75 5.35
N THR A 12 -19.70 -11.55 6.29
CA THR A 12 -18.89 -12.48 7.06
C THR A 12 -18.05 -13.40 6.17
N GLN A 13 -18.63 -13.89 5.07
CA GLN A 13 -17.92 -14.77 4.14
C GLN A 13 -16.79 -14.05 3.40
N GLU A 14 -17.01 -12.83 2.90
CA GLU A 14 -15.96 -12.07 2.20
C GLU A 14 -14.80 -11.72 3.13
N ARG A 15 -15.11 -11.32 4.38
CA ARG A 15 -14.11 -11.10 5.42
C ARG A 15 -13.30 -12.37 5.70
N ASP A 16 -13.99 -13.50 5.88
CA ASP A 16 -13.38 -14.78 6.20
C ASP A 16 -12.47 -15.28 5.07
N HIS A 17 -12.91 -15.17 3.81
CA HIS A 17 -12.08 -15.48 2.65
C HIS A 17 -10.84 -14.58 2.55
N PHE A 18 -10.97 -13.29 2.83
CA PHE A 18 -9.83 -12.37 2.83
C PHE A 18 -8.81 -12.73 3.94
N LEU A 19 -9.28 -13.03 5.16
CA LEU A 19 -8.41 -13.50 6.24
C LEU A 19 -7.77 -14.85 5.91
N GLU A 20 -8.53 -15.80 5.35
CA GLU A 20 -8.01 -17.09 4.92
C GLU A 20 -6.89 -16.92 3.90
N ALA A 21 -7.08 -16.07 2.89
CA ALA A 21 -6.07 -15.76 1.89
C ALA A 21 -4.80 -15.16 2.52
N LEU A 22 -4.93 -14.21 3.46
CA LEU A 22 -3.79 -13.63 4.18
C LEU A 22 -2.99 -14.68 4.96
N ILE A 23 -3.68 -15.53 5.72
CA ILE A 23 -3.03 -16.59 6.51
C ILE A 23 -2.33 -17.59 5.58
N ARG A 24 -2.99 -18.05 4.51
CA ARG A 24 -2.38 -18.95 3.51
C ARG A 24 -1.15 -18.32 2.87
N LEU A 25 -1.23 -17.06 2.45
CA LEU A 25 -0.11 -16.35 1.82
C LEU A 25 1.09 -16.18 2.77
N ARG A 26 0.82 -15.98 4.07
CA ARG A 26 1.85 -15.95 5.13
C ARG A 26 2.47 -17.32 5.42
N GLN A 27 1.79 -18.42 5.09
CA GLN A 27 2.35 -19.77 5.24
C GLN A 27 3.01 -20.29 3.96
N ARG A 28 2.62 -19.80 2.78
CA ARG A 28 3.15 -20.30 1.52
C ARG A 28 4.61 -19.90 1.37
N GLN A 29 5.49 -20.90 1.32
CA GLN A 29 6.91 -20.71 1.00
C GLN A 29 7.05 -19.94 -0.32
N ALA A 30 7.92 -18.94 -0.30
CA ALA A 30 8.16 -18.11 -1.45
C ALA A 30 9.09 -18.82 -2.45
N PRO A 31 8.68 -19.03 -3.73
CA PRO A 31 9.45 -19.79 -4.71
C PRO A 31 10.84 -19.22 -4.99
N GLY A 32 11.91 -19.91 -4.58
CA GLY A 32 13.30 -19.48 -4.76
C GLY A 32 13.88 -18.62 -3.63
N ALA A 33 13.11 -18.29 -2.58
CA ALA A 33 13.63 -17.63 -1.39
C ALA A 33 14.22 -18.66 -0.40
N PRO A 34 15.02 -18.23 0.58
CA PRO A 34 15.42 -19.08 1.71
C PRO A 34 14.23 -19.77 2.40
N ALA A 35 14.50 -20.93 3.00
CA ALA A 35 13.48 -21.69 3.73
C ALA A 35 12.89 -20.86 4.89
N GLY A 36 11.57 -20.88 5.04
CA GLY A 36 10.86 -20.13 6.08
C GLY A 36 10.43 -18.71 5.66
N VAL A 37 10.85 -18.25 4.47
CA VAL A 37 10.36 -16.99 3.88
C VAL A 37 9.06 -17.26 3.14
N SER A 38 7.99 -16.58 3.55
CA SER A 38 6.68 -16.69 2.90
C SER A 38 6.53 -15.75 1.70
N VAL A 39 5.53 -16.02 0.86
CA VAL A 39 5.18 -15.10 -0.24
C VAL A 39 4.77 -13.74 0.31
N TYR A 40 4.09 -13.68 1.46
CA TYR A 40 3.79 -12.42 2.11
C TYR A 40 5.07 -11.65 2.49
N ASP A 41 6.07 -12.33 3.06
CA ASP A 41 7.35 -11.69 3.46
C ASP A 41 8.06 -11.05 2.26
N ARG A 42 7.89 -11.59 1.04
CA ARG A 42 8.42 -10.96 -0.18
C ARG A 42 7.80 -9.61 -0.46
N PHE A 43 6.49 -9.48 -0.27
CA PHE A 43 5.83 -8.20 -0.48
C PHE A 43 6.36 -7.18 0.54
N VAL A 44 6.50 -7.57 1.80
CA VAL A 44 7.08 -6.73 2.85
C VAL A 44 8.51 -6.33 2.50
N ALA A 45 9.36 -7.28 2.10
CA ALA A 45 10.73 -7.00 1.68
C ALA A 45 10.80 -6.09 0.46
N LEU A 46 9.90 -6.27 -0.52
CA LEU A 46 9.84 -5.44 -1.73
C LEU A 46 9.53 -3.97 -1.40
N HIS A 47 8.63 -3.74 -0.45
CA HIS A 47 8.33 -2.39 0.02
C HIS A 47 9.52 -1.73 0.73
N GLY A 48 10.35 -2.49 1.45
CA GLY A 48 11.61 -1.95 1.98
C GLY A 48 12.63 -1.67 0.87
N ALA A 49 12.72 -2.56 -0.11
CA ALA A 49 13.68 -2.50 -1.20
C ALA A 49 13.47 -1.29 -2.13
N VAL A 50 12.21 -0.93 -2.40
CA VAL A 50 11.86 0.19 -3.29
C VAL A 50 12.38 1.54 -2.79
N MET A 51 12.68 1.65 -1.50
CA MET A 51 13.03 2.92 -0.86
C MET A 51 14.41 3.45 -1.25
N ALA A 52 15.31 2.58 -1.71
CA ALA A 52 16.67 2.95 -2.05
C ALA A 52 17.22 2.01 -3.14
N VAL A 53 16.88 2.32 -4.39
CA VAL A 53 17.30 1.57 -5.56
C VAL A 53 18.44 2.33 -6.27
N THR A 54 19.57 1.68 -6.47
CA THR A 54 20.62 2.13 -7.40
C THR A 54 20.09 2.02 -8.82
N VAL A 55 20.17 3.11 -9.58
CA VAL A 55 19.61 3.20 -10.95
C VAL A 55 20.75 3.34 -11.97
N PRO A 56 20.71 2.63 -13.11
CA PRO A 56 21.69 2.79 -14.18
C PRO A 56 21.80 4.25 -14.65
N GLY A 57 23.03 4.74 -14.74
CA GLY A 57 23.32 6.10 -15.23
C GLY A 57 23.29 7.20 -14.16
N LEU A 58 22.91 6.88 -12.92
CA LEU A 58 23.15 7.75 -11.77
C LEU A 58 24.50 7.42 -11.10
N PRO A 59 25.09 8.37 -10.34
CA PRO A 59 26.26 8.09 -9.51
C PRO A 59 26.03 6.89 -8.58
N PRO A 60 27.04 6.03 -8.32
CA PRO A 60 26.87 4.81 -7.52
C PRO A 60 26.35 5.02 -6.08
N GLU A 61 26.62 6.19 -5.51
CA GLU A 61 26.17 6.62 -4.18
C GLU A 61 24.72 7.14 -4.16
N GLU A 62 24.15 7.45 -5.31
CA GLU A 62 22.77 7.92 -5.42
C GLU A 62 21.80 6.76 -5.54
N THR A 63 20.72 6.83 -4.76
CA THR A 63 19.61 5.88 -4.83
C THR A 63 18.30 6.63 -5.00
N VAL A 64 17.33 5.94 -5.60
CA VAL A 64 16.00 6.47 -5.86
C VAL A 64 14.98 5.70 -5.04
N ASN A 65 14.06 6.43 -4.40
CA ASN A 65 12.91 5.85 -3.75
C ASN A 65 11.72 5.81 -4.72
N PHE A 66 11.53 4.70 -5.43
CA PHE A 66 10.49 4.61 -6.47
C PHE A 66 9.06 4.63 -5.89
N GLY A 67 8.89 4.30 -4.61
CA GLY A 67 7.58 4.13 -3.99
C GLY A 67 7.05 5.37 -3.30
N HIS A 68 7.90 6.34 -2.92
CA HIS A 68 7.54 7.38 -1.95
C HIS A 68 8.17 8.74 -2.29
N TRP A 69 7.74 9.78 -1.57
CA TRP A 69 8.35 11.12 -1.54
C TRP A 69 8.37 11.86 -2.89
N ASN A 70 7.65 11.37 -3.89
CA ASN A 70 7.47 12.06 -5.16
C ASN A 70 6.22 11.57 -5.91
N ILE A 71 5.85 12.24 -7.00
CA ILE A 71 4.57 12.07 -7.72
C ILE A 71 4.27 10.63 -8.19
N GLY A 72 5.30 9.79 -8.38
CA GLY A 72 5.13 8.35 -8.69
C GLY A 72 4.53 7.50 -7.56
N PHE A 73 4.41 8.02 -6.34
CA PHE A 73 3.89 7.30 -5.16
C PHE A 73 2.58 6.55 -5.43
N CYS A 74 1.60 7.24 -6.05
CA CYS A 74 0.28 6.65 -6.26
C CYS A 74 0.33 5.52 -7.30
N ALA A 75 1.09 5.69 -8.39
CA ALA A 75 1.22 4.71 -9.45
C ALA A 75 1.93 3.43 -8.96
N TRP A 76 3.01 3.59 -8.19
CA TRP A 76 3.75 2.46 -7.64
C TRP A 76 2.87 1.64 -6.69
N HIS A 77 2.20 2.30 -5.74
CA HIS A 77 1.33 1.62 -4.78
C HIS A 77 0.11 0.98 -5.44
N ARG A 78 -0.47 1.58 -6.50
CA ARG A 78 -1.54 0.96 -7.30
C ARG A 78 -1.10 -0.38 -7.90
N LYS A 79 0.08 -0.43 -8.52
CA LYS A 79 0.65 -1.67 -9.07
C LYS A 79 0.96 -2.69 -7.97
N TYR A 80 1.54 -2.23 -6.87
CA TYR A 80 1.89 -3.06 -5.71
C TYR A 80 0.65 -3.72 -5.09
N LEU A 81 -0.44 -2.96 -4.90
CA LEU A 81 -1.74 -3.47 -4.46
C LEU A 81 -2.27 -4.53 -5.42
N ARG A 82 -2.17 -4.31 -6.74
CA ARG A 82 -2.67 -5.28 -7.73
C ARG A 82 -1.90 -6.60 -7.68
N GLU A 83 -0.58 -6.55 -7.56
CA GLU A 83 0.24 -7.76 -7.42
C GLU A 83 -0.10 -8.54 -6.14
N PHE A 84 -0.32 -7.84 -5.02
CA PHE A 84 -0.72 -8.47 -3.78
C PHE A 84 -2.11 -9.10 -3.89
N GLU A 85 -3.07 -8.40 -4.50
CA GLU A 85 -4.43 -8.90 -4.72
C GLU A 85 -4.44 -10.17 -5.59
N LEU A 86 -3.67 -10.20 -6.68
CA LEU A 86 -3.51 -11.40 -7.51
C LEU A 86 -2.89 -12.56 -6.72
N ALA A 87 -1.94 -12.28 -5.82
CA ALA A 87 -1.35 -13.28 -4.94
C ALA A 87 -2.36 -13.84 -3.92
N LEU A 88 -3.26 -13.00 -3.39
CA LEU A 88 -4.38 -13.45 -2.54
C LEU A 88 -5.38 -14.30 -3.33
N GLN A 89 -5.72 -13.89 -4.55
CA GLN A 89 -6.65 -14.61 -5.43
C GLN A 89 -6.15 -16.01 -5.81
N ALA A 90 -4.82 -16.19 -5.88
CA ALA A 90 -4.21 -17.50 -6.07
C ALA A 90 -4.40 -18.45 -4.87
N GLU A 91 -4.61 -17.91 -3.66
CA GLU A 91 -4.95 -18.70 -2.46
C GLU A 91 -6.46 -18.95 -2.35
N VAL A 92 -7.25 -17.91 -2.54
CA VAL A 92 -8.72 -17.93 -2.42
C VAL A 92 -9.31 -17.14 -3.60
N PRO A 93 -9.87 -17.84 -4.61
CA PRO A 93 -10.40 -17.20 -5.81
C PRO A 93 -11.48 -16.14 -5.52
N GLY A 94 -11.40 -15.02 -6.22
CA GLY A 94 -12.40 -13.93 -6.14
C GLY A 94 -12.24 -12.98 -4.95
N VAL A 95 -11.25 -13.18 -4.08
CA VAL A 95 -10.91 -12.22 -3.04
C VAL A 95 -10.38 -10.92 -3.66
N THR A 96 -10.78 -9.79 -3.10
CA THR A 96 -10.27 -8.46 -3.44
C THR A 96 -9.80 -7.75 -2.18
N ILE A 97 -8.85 -6.83 -2.31
CA ILE A 97 -8.41 -6.00 -1.19
C ILE A 97 -9.54 -5.00 -0.86
N PRO A 98 -10.12 -5.04 0.35
CA PRO A 98 -11.07 -4.01 0.76
C PRO A 98 -10.33 -2.70 1.07
N TYR A 99 -11.04 -1.58 1.17
CA TYR A 99 -10.45 -0.31 1.60
C TYR A 99 -10.93 0.08 2.99
N TRP A 100 -10.06 0.76 3.74
CA TRP A 100 -10.41 1.38 5.02
C TRP A 100 -10.78 2.85 4.79
N ASP A 101 -12.07 3.16 4.85
CA ASP A 101 -12.54 4.55 4.84
C ASP A 101 -12.10 5.27 6.12
N TRP A 102 -11.22 6.26 5.96
CA TRP A 102 -10.66 7.03 7.07
C TRP A 102 -11.69 7.88 7.81
N ALA A 103 -12.79 8.26 7.14
CA ALA A 103 -13.81 9.12 7.72
C ALA A 103 -14.79 8.36 8.63
N ASP A 104 -15.02 7.06 8.39
CA ASP A 104 -15.95 6.25 9.19
C ASP A 104 -15.23 5.47 10.29
N HIS A 105 -14.80 6.19 11.33
CA HIS A 105 -14.10 5.58 12.44
C HIS A 105 -14.98 4.70 13.32
N VAL A 106 -16.27 5.05 13.47
CA VAL A 106 -17.22 4.26 14.27
C VAL A 106 -17.47 2.91 13.58
N GLY A 107 -17.73 2.91 12.28
CA GLY A 107 -17.83 1.70 11.48
C GLY A 107 -16.53 0.89 11.49
N ALA A 108 -15.39 1.56 11.31
CA ALA A 108 -14.09 0.90 11.31
C ALA A 108 -13.80 0.20 12.65
N THR A 109 -13.99 0.86 13.80
CA THR A 109 -13.78 0.24 15.12
C THR A 109 -14.81 -0.87 15.43
N GLY A 110 -16.03 -0.77 14.89
CA GLY A 110 -17.05 -1.80 15.07
C GLY A 110 -16.91 -3.04 14.17
N LYS A 111 -16.20 -2.95 13.03
CA LYS A 111 -16.14 -4.03 12.02
C LYS A 111 -14.73 -4.38 11.55
N LEU A 112 -13.91 -3.37 11.28
CA LEU A 112 -12.57 -3.53 10.73
C LEU A 112 -11.55 -3.85 11.83
N PHE A 113 -11.44 -2.96 12.81
CA PHE A 113 -10.58 -3.08 13.97
C PHE A 113 -11.30 -3.83 15.10
N HIS A 114 -11.78 -5.02 14.76
CA HIS A 114 -12.54 -5.90 15.63
C HIS A 114 -11.83 -7.25 15.76
N ARG A 115 -12.05 -7.95 16.88
CA ARG A 115 -11.43 -9.26 17.15
C ARG A 115 -11.68 -10.31 16.05
N ASP A 116 -12.80 -10.19 15.33
CA ASP A 116 -13.14 -11.14 14.26
C ASP A 116 -12.55 -10.76 12.91
N PHE A 117 -11.87 -9.61 12.81
CA PHE A 117 -11.23 -9.15 11.57
C PHE A 117 -9.75 -8.80 11.79
N LEU A 118 -9.36 -7.53 11.63
CA LEU A 118 -7.94 -7.13 11.70
C LEU A 118 -7.42 -6.96 13.13
N GLY A 119 -8.25 -7.18 14.16
CA GLY A 119 -7.90 -6.97 15.56
C GLY A 119 -8.00 -5.52 16.00
N SER A 120 -8.07 -5.29 17.30
CA SER A 120 -8.34 -3.96 17.86
C SER A 120 -7.21 -2.97 17.60
N LEU A 121 -7.58 -1.68 17.55
CA LEU A 121 -6.61 -0.59 17.68
C LEU A 121 -6.10 -0.50 19.12
N ARG A 122 -4.91 0.08 19.28
CA ARG A 122 -4.28 0.30 20.58
C ARG A 122 -3.76 1.72 20.68
N THR A 123 -4.00 2.35 21.82
CA THR A 123 -3.37 3.62 22.21
C THR A 123 -2.18 3.37 23.12
N GLY A 124 -1.11 4.16 22.99
CA GLY A 124 0.10 4.07 23.80
C GLY A 124 1.25 3.37 23.07
N ALA A 125 2.29 2.97 23.82
CA ALA A 125 3.46 2.33 23.25
C ALA A 125 3.08 1.06 22.44
N PRO A 126 3.72 0.84 21.27
CA PRO A 126 3.54 -0.37 20.48
C PRO A 126 3.67 -1.64 21.32
N ALA A 127 2.73 -2.56 21.16
CA ALA A 127 2.86 -3.91 21.72
C ALA A 127 2.12 -4.93 20.85
N PRO A 128 2.40 -6.24 21.04
CA PRO A 128 1.76 -7.29 20.28
C PRO A 128 0.24 -7.22 20.32
N LEU A 129 -0.38 -7.45 19.16
CA LEU A 129 -1.81 -7.66 19.01
C LEU A 129 -2.21 -8.92 19.77
N THR A 130 -3.21 -8.83 20.62
CA THR A 130 -3.64 -9.93 21.51
C THR A 130 -5.02 -10.46 21.15
N ASP A 131 -5.74 -9.78 20.26
CA ASP A 131 -7.07 -10.13 19.81
C ASP A 131 -7.09 -10.24 18.28
N SER A 132 -7.80 -11.24 17.77
CA SER A 132 -7.85 -11.69 16.37
C SER A 132 -6.95 -12.86 15.97
N VAL A 133 -7.20 -13.32 14.75
CA VAL A 133 -6.50 -14.41 14.10
C VAL A 133 -5.14 -14.01 13.53
N LEU A 134 -4.80 -12.71 13.55
CA LEU A 134 -3.50 -12.19 13.07
C LEU A 134 -2.41 -12.19 14.15
N ARG A 135 -2.60 -12.95 15.23
CA ARG A 135 -1.58 -13.22 16.25
C ARG A 135 -0.51 -14.14 15.68
N ALA A 136 0.74 -14.00 16.16
CA ALA A 136 1.85 -14.88 15.76
C ALA A 136 1.54 -16.37 15.97
N SER A 137 0.77 -16.70 17.00
CA SER A 137 0.21 -18.03 17.24
C SER A 137 -1.25 -17.93 17.66
N VAL A 138 -2.09 -18.78 17.08
CA VAL A 138 -3.52 -18.90 17.40
C VAL A 138 -3.80 -20.31 17.93
N PRO A 139 -4.28 -20.46 19.18
CA PRO A 139 -4.61 -21.76 19.76
C PRO A 139 -5.67 -22.51 18.94
N PRO A 140 -5.60 -23.86 18.83
CA PRO A 140 -6.58 -24.63 18.08
C PRO A 140 -8.04 -24.37 18.43
N ALA A 141 -8.34 -24.11 19.71
CA ALA A 141 -9.69 -23.81 20.19
C ALA A 141 -10.24 -22.45 19.74
N GLU A 142 -9.37 -21.53 19.31
CA GLU A 142 -9.74 -20.18 18.86
C GLU A 142 -9.72 -20.06 17.32
N ARG A 143 -9.37 -21.15 16.61
CA ARG A 143 -9.29 -21.14 15.14
C ARG A 143 -10.69 -21.24 14.54
N PRO A 144 -11.04 -20.36 13.58
CA PRO A 144 -12.31 -20.44 12.87
C PRO A 144 -12.36 -21.68 11.96
N ALA A 145 -13.56 -22.05 11.51
CA ALA A 145 -13.76 -23.25 10.70
C ALA A 145 -13.01 -23.24 9.35
N TRP A 146 -12.80 -22.05 8.77
CA TRP A 146 -12.05 -21.86 7.52
C TRP A 146 -10.52 -21.89 7.70
N TRP A 147 -10.02 -22.02 8.94
CA TRP A 147 -8.59 -21.91 9.23
C TRP A 147 -7.75 -22.92 8.43
N PRO A 148 -6.69 -22.49 7.73
CA PRO A 148 -5.84 -23.41 6.98
C PRO A 148 -5.18 -24.46 7.87
N ALA A 149 -5.19 -25.72 7.43
CA ALA A 149 -4.57 -26.81 8.16
C ALA A 149 -3.08 -26.50 8.43
N ASN A 150 -2.63 -26.78 9.67
CA ASN A 150 -1.25 -26.57 10.14
C ASN A 150 -0.75 -25.13 10.18
N ALA A 151 -1.56 -24.11 9.87
CA ALA A 151 -1.14 -22.72 10.06
C ALA A 151 -1.04 -22.40 11.57
N PRO A 152 0.14 -22.00 12.08
CA PRO A 152 0.31 -21.70 13.50
C PRO A 152 -0.31 -20.34 13.86
N GLY A 153 -0.32 -19.38 12.94
CA GLY A 153 -0.77 -18.01 13.14
C GLY A 153 -0.21 -17.10 12.05
N PHE A 154 0.13 -15.87 12.41
CA PHE A 154 0.66 -14.84 11.53
C PHE A 154 1.95 -14.23 12.11
N PRO A 155 3.05 -15.00 12.20
CA PRO A 155 4.31 -14.49 12.72
C PRO A 155 4.94 -13.49 11.74
N ILE A 156 5.66 -12.51 12.29
CA ILE A 156 6.50 -11.59 11.51
C ILE A 156 7.90 -12.20 11.39
N HIS A 157 8.46 -12.16 10.18
CA HIS A 157 9.80 -12.69 9.94
C HIS A 157 10.85 -11.87 10.72
N PRO A 158 11.81 -12.50 11.43
CA PRO A 158 12.79 -11.78 12.27
C PRO A 158 13.63 -10.72 11.54
N LEU A 159 13.87 -10.90 10.24
CA LEU A 159 14.58 -9.91 9.41
C LEU A 159 13.71 -8.71 8.96
N LEU A 160 12.42 -8.74 9.25
CA LEU A 160 11.44 -7.73 8.81
C LEU A 160 10.72 -7.06 9.99
N GLU A 161 11.15 -7.27 11.24
CA GLU A 161 10.40 -6.83 12.43
C GLU A 161 10.52 -5.34 12.77
N ASP A 162 11.53 -4.64 12.25
CA ASP A 162 11.81 -3.22 12.53
C ASP A 162 11.73 -2.84 14.02
N THR A 163 12.30 -3.68 14.89
CA THR A 163 12.32 -3.56 16.37
C THR A 163 11.03 -3.87 17.12
N PHE A 164 9.94 -4.20 16.42
CA PHE A 164 8.63 -4.47 17.04
C PHE A 164 8.42 -5.94 17.45
N GLY A 165 9.42 -6.80 17.23
CA GLY A 165 9.32 -8.22 17.52
C GLY A 165 8.65 -9.03 16.41
N THR A 166 8.67 -10.35 16.56
CA THR A 166 8.10 -11.31 15.59
C THR A 166 6.58 -11.51 15.73
N SER A 167 5.92 -10.66 16.50
CA SER A 167 4.46 -10.63 16.65
C SER A 167 3.93 -9.30 16.17
N LEU A 168 2.88 -9.33 15.33
CA LEU A 168 2.25 -8.12 14.84
C LEU A 168 1.92 -7.18 16.01
N ALA A 169 2.47 -5.97 15.98
CA ALA A 169 2.39 -5.00 17.07
C ALA A 169 1.75 -3.71 16.59
N ARG A 170 0.89 -3.14 17.43
CA ARG A 170 0.20 -1.85 17.21
C ARG A 170 0.29 -0.97 18.43
N GLY A 171 0.10 0.33 18.25
CA GLY A 171 0.13 1.31 19.32
C GLY A 171 0.69 2.63 18.82
N SER A 172 -0.10 3.70 18.97
CA SER A 172 0.32 5.05 18.61
C SER A 172 0.31 5.97 19.83
N VAL A 173 1.23 6.94 19.81
CA VAL A 173 1.38 7.96 20.85
C VAL A 173 1.13 9.32 20.22
N GLN A 174 0.14 10.06 20.74
CA GLN A 174 -0.10 11.47 20.41
C GLN A 174 -0.40 11.78 18.93
N VAL A 175 -0.93 10.82 18.16
CA VAL A 175 -1.38 11.05 16.78
C VAL A 175 -2.86 11.41 16.76
N SER A 176 -3.20 12.54 16.14
CA SER A 176 -4.60 12.96 15.95
C SER A 176 -5.18 12.34 14.67
N TRP A 177 -6.14 11.45 14.85
CA TRP A 177 -6.92 10.74 13.83
C TRP A 177 -8.13 10.13 14.54
N PRO A 178 -9.31 9.95 13.91
CA PRO A 178 -9.66 10.01 12.48
C PRO A 178 -9.94 11.42 11.92
N PRO A 179 -9.79 11.63 10.60
CA PRO A 179 -10.25 12.85 9.93
C PRO A 179 -11.77 12.85 9.70
N PRO A 180 -12.41 14.02 9.61
CA PRO A 180 -13.82 14.11 9.25
C PRO A 180 -14.03 13.88 7.75
N GLN A 181 -15.24 13.42 7.37
CA GLN A 181 -15.64 13.23 5.97
C GLN A 181 -15.40 14.47 5.10
N ALA A 182 -15.66 15.67 5.64
CA ALA A 182 -15.46 16.92 4.92
C ALA A 182 -13.99 17.11 4.46
N SER A 183 -13.02 16.73 5.28
CA SER A 183 -11.60 16.82 4.93
C SER A 183 -11.20 15.78 3.88
N ILE A 184 -11.80 14.59 3.90
CA ILE A 184 -11.60 13.58 2.85
C ILE A 184 -12.17 14.07 1.52
N THR A 185 -13.40 14.61 1.52
CA THR A 185 -14.00 15.19 0.31
C THR A 185 -13.19 16.37 -0.23
N GLN A 186 -12.62 17.20 0.66
CA GLN A 186 -11.72 18.27 0.25
C GLN A 186 -10.45 17.75 -0.42
N LEU A 187 -9.87 16.66 0.09
CA LEU A 187 -8.70 16.01 -0.51
C LEU A 187 -9.02 15.39 -1.88
N GLU A 188 -10.15 14.67 -1.99
CA GLU A 188 -10.61 14.06 -3.24
C GLU A 188 -10.85 15.08 -4.37
N GLN A 189 -11.10 16.35 -4.01
CA GLN A 189 -11.34 17.44 -4.96
C GLN A 189 -10.17 18.44 -5.03
N LEU A 190 -9.06 18.16 -4.36
CA LEU A 190 -7.98 19.13 -4.16
C LEU A 190 -7.33 19.54 -5.49
N VAL A 191 -7.45 20.82 -5.84
CA VAL A 191 -6.80 21.43 -6.99
C VAL A 191 -6.21 22.75 -6.54
N VAL A 192 -4.89 22.84 -6.56
CA VAL A 192 -4.18 24.10 -6.30
C VAL A 192 -3.73 24.66 -7.65
N ASP A 193 -4.34 25.77 -8.05
CA ASP A 193 -4.03 26.46 -9.30
C ASP A 193 -2.88 27.44 -9.08
N GLN A 194 -1.75 27.16 -9.72
CA GLN A 194 -0.53 27.96 -9.68
C GLN A 194 0.00 28.09 -11.10
N PRO A 195 0.19 29.31 -11.63
CA PRO A 195 0.65 29.51 -13.01
C PRO A 195 1.92 28.71 -13.33
N GLY A 196 1.84 27.85 -14.35
CA GLY A 196 2.97 27.03 -14.81
C GLY A 196 3.29 25.81 -13.95
N VAL A 197 2.51 25.50 -12.91
CA VAL A 197 2.70 24.33 -12.04
C VAL A 197 1.53 23.36 -12.22
N HIS A 198 1.83 22.08 -12.42
CA HIS A 198 0.78 21.08 -12.59
C HIS A 198 0.12 20.76 -11.22
N PRO A 199 -1.24 20.75 -11.12
CA PRO A 199 -1.93 20.60 -9.83
C PRO A 199 -1.63 19.31 -9.07
N PHE A 200 -1.25 18.24 -9.78
CA PHE A 200 -0.94 16.94 -9.17
C PHE A 200 0.22 17.01 -8.15
N TRP A 201 1.17 17.94 -8.30
CA TRP A 201 2.23 18.16 -7.31
C TRP A 201 1.66 18.43 -5.92
N TYR A 202 0.62 19.27 -5.82
CA TYR A 202 -0.01 19.60 -4.55
C TYR A 202 -0.93 18.48 -4.06
N PHE A 203 -1.66 17.82 -4.97
CA PHE A 203 -2.50 16.68 -4.60
C PHE A 203 -1.67 15.57 -3.94
N TRP A 204 -0.60 15.13 -4.62
CA TRP A 204 0.32 14.12 -4.12
C TRP A 204 0.93 14.54 -2.76
N LEU A 205 1.46 15.76 -2.69
CA LEU A 205 2.12 16.26 -1.48
C LEU A 205 1.19 16.24 -0.26
N VAL A 206 -0.08 16.63 -0.44
CA VAL A 206 -1.06 16.60 0.64
C VAL A 206 -1.45 15.18 0.98
N LEU A 207 -1.74 14.34 -0.02
CA LEU A 207 -2.15 12.95 0.17
C LEU A 207 -1.09 12.15 0.94
N GLU A 208 0.18 12.25 0.54
CA GLU A 208 1.26 11.53 1.21
C GLU A 208 1.70 12.23 2.51
N GLN A 209 2.00 13.54 2.47
CA GLN A 209 2.76 14.23 3.53
C GLN A 209 1.98 15.24 4.40
N GLY A 210 0.86 15.81 3.93
CA GLY A 210 -0.02 16.64 4.78
C GLY A 210 0.29 18.11 4.98
N ILE A 211 0.94 18.76 4.01
CA ILE A 211 1.39 20.15 4.15
C ILE A 211 0.24 21.17 4.37
N THR A 212 -1.03 20.76 4.24
CA THR A 212 -2.22 21.64 4.37
C THR A 212 -3.11 21.34 5.58
N GLY A 213 -2.73 20.44 6.48
CA GLY A 213 -3.57 20.03 7.62
C GLY A 213 -4.77 19.14 7.25
N LEU A 214 -4.85 18.71 5.99
CA LEU A 214 -5.75 17.66 5.54
C LEU A 214 -5.24 16.27 5.96
N PRO A 215 -6.12 15.25 6.00
CA PRO A 215 -5.72 13.87 6.26
C PRO A 215 -4.67 13.38 5.28
N THR A 216 -3.79 12.53 5.78
CA THR A 216 -2.66 12.01 5.02
C THR A 216 -2.49 10.52 5.24
N HIS A 217 -1.88 9.90 4.24
CA HIS A 217 -1.31 8.57 4.32
C HIS A 217 -0.35 8.44 5.51
N ASN A 218 0.65 9.33 5.64
CA ASN A 218 1.68 9.22 6.69
C ASN A 218 1.10 9.28 8.11
N THR A 219 0.08 10.12 8.34
CA THR A 219 -0.62 10.21 9.62
C THR A 219 -1.41 8.93 9.91
N GLY A 220 -2.04 8.33 8.90
CA GLY A 220 -2.75 7.05 9.05
C GLY A 220 -1.82 5.89 9.44
N HIS A 221 -0.64 5.80 8.84
CA HIS A 221 0.42 4.88 9.26
C HIS A 221 0.79 5.04 10.74
N ASN A 222 1.08 6.29 11.15
CA ASN A 222 1.46 6.60 12.52
C ASN A 222 0.31 6.42 13.52
N PHE A 223 -0.94 6.58 13.10
CA PHE A 223 -2.11 6.39 13.95
C PHE A 223 -2.31 4.93 14.37
N VAL A 224 -2.05 3.97 13.46
CA VAL A 224 -2.08 2.55 13.83
C VAL A 224 -0.83 2.20 14.65
N GLY A 225 0.32 2.74 14.24
CA GLY A 225 1.59 2.61 14.94
C GLY A 225 2.13 1.17 14.97
N GLY A 226 3.21 0.96 15.73
CA GLY A 226 3.92 -0.32 15.73
C GLY A 226 4.42 -0.68 14.33
N HIS A 227 4.12 -1.89 13.86
CA HIS A 227 4.57 -2.31 12.52
C HIS A 227 4.06 -1.36 11.43
N MET A 228 2.85 -0.79 11.53
CA MET A 228 2.36 0.21 10.57
C MET A 228 3.20 1.49 10.51
N SER A 229 3.96 1.83 11.56
CA SER A 229 4.87 2.99 11.56
C SER A 229 6.27 2.68 11.02
N SER A 230 6.57 1.41 10.71
CA SER A 230 7.80 1.03 10.01
C SER A 230 7.75 1.57 8.59
N GLN A 231 8.69 2.44 8.21
CA GLN A 231 8.76 2.91 6.83
C GLN A 231 8.99 1.74 5.90
N ALA A 232 10.06 0.97 6.11
CA ALA A 232 10.42 -0.13 5.22
C ALA A 232 9.40 -1.28 5.25
N PHE A 233 8.92 -1.68 6.42
CA PHE A 233 8.22 -2.95 6.62
C PHE A 233 6.80 -2.81 7.17
N SER A 234 6.15 -1.65 6.98
CA SER A 234 4.73 -1.48 7.32
C SER A 234 3.76 -2.47 6.70
N PRO A 235 4.00 -3.06 5.51
CA PRO A 235 3.12 -4.12 5.00
C PRO A 235 3.01 -5.36 5.89
N ASN A 236 3.88 -5.51 6.90
CA ASN A 236 3.72 -6.58 7.90
C ASN A 236 2.35 -6.56 8.58
N ASP A 237 1.78 -5.38 8.83
CA ASP A 237 0.41 -5.25 9.32
C ASP A 237 -0.57 -5.27 8.13
N PRO A 238 -1.53 -6.22 8.08
CA PRO A 238 -2.49 -6.25 6.99
C PRO A 238 -3.36 -4.99 6.84
N VAL A 239 -3.41 -4.12 7.85
CA VAL A 239 -4.05 -2.78 7.74
C VAL A 239 -3.41 -1.95 6.62
N PHE A 240 -2.12 -2.16 6.32
CA PHE A 240 -1.41 -1.52 5.21
C PHE A 240 -2.19 -1.61 3.91
N TRP A 241 -2.64 -2.80 3.55
CA TRP A 241 -3.30 -3.06 2.27
C TRP A 241 -4.61 -2.29 2.14
N LEU A 242 -5.38 -2.21 3.23
CA LEU A 242 -6.65 -1.49 3.26
C LEU A 242 -6.45 0.03 3.32
N HIS A 243 -5.42 0.48 4.03
CA HIS A 243 -5.02 1.88 4.10
C HIS A 243 -4.62 2.38 2.70
N HIS A 244 -3.74 1.64 2.02
CA HIS A 244 -3.30 1.95 0.65
C HIS A 244 -4.40 1.76 -0.39
N ALA A 245 -5.30 0.80 -0.21
CA ALA A 245 -6.49 0.73 -1.05
C ALA A 245 -7.38 1.98 -0.92
N ASN A 246 -7.42 2.64 0.24
CA ASN A 246 -8.13 3.91 0.37
C ASN A 246 -7.33 5.09 -0.21
N VAL A 247 -6.00 5.11 -0.09
CA VAL A 247 -5.13 6.07 -0.81
C VAL A 247 -5.41 6.02 -2.31
N ASP A 248 -5.40 4.81 -2.87
CA ASP A 248 -5.66 4.58 -4.28
C ASP A 248 -7.10 4.98 -4.68
N ARG A 249 -8.09 4.70 -3.82
CA ARG A 249 -9.48 5.15 -4.01
C ARG A 249 -9.59 6.68 -4.07
N ILE A 250 -8.90 7.39 -3.17
CA ILE A 250 -8.89 8.86 -3.13
C ILE A 250 -8.27 9.40 -4.42
N TRP A 251 -7.15 8.81 -4.88
CA TRP A 251 -6.55 9.18 -6.16
C TRP A 251 -7.46 8.90 -7.34
N ALA A 252 -8.08 7.71 -7.43
CA ALA A 252 -9.05 7.39 -8.48
C ALA A 252 -10.24 8.36 -8.49
N THR A 253 -10.74 8.76 -7.32
CA THR A 253 -11.82 9.76 -7.18
C THR A 253 -11.37 11.13 -7.69
N TRP A 254 -10.15 11.54 -7.33
CA TRP A 254 -9.56 12.78 -7.83
C TRP A 254 -9.42 12.77 -9.36
N GLN A 255 -8.88 11.68 -9.94
CA GLN A 255 -8.74 11.52 -11.39
C GLN A 255 -10.09 11.62 -12.11
N ALA A 256 -11.12 10.94 -11.60
CA ALA A 256 -12.47 11.04 -12.16
C ALA A 256 -13.00 12.49 -12.13
N GLY A 257 -12.78 13.21 -11.03
CA GLY A 257 -13.13 14.63 -10.92
C GLY A 257 -12.38 15.50 -11.93
N ARG A 258 -11.09 15.24 -12.15
CA ARG A 258 -10.28 15.96 -13.14
C ARG A 258 -10.74 15.74 -14.58
N LEU A 259 -11.04 14.48 -14.95
CA LEU A 259 -11.56 14.13 -16.27
C LEU A 259 -12.93 14.77 -16.52
N ALA A 260 -13.81 14.76 -15.51
CA ALA A 260 -15.12 15.41 -15.61
C ALA A 260 -15.02 16.93 -15.76
N ALA A 261 -14.06 17.57 -15.08
CA ALA A 261 -13.86 19.02 -15.14
C ALA A 261 -13.21 19.49 -16.45
N VAL A 262 -12.41 18.64 -17.12
CA VAL A 262 -11.70 18.97 -18.36
C VAL A 262 -12.16 18.02 -19.47
N VAL A 263 -13.28 18.36 -20.10
CA VAL A 263 -13.91 17.54 -21.15
C VAL A 263 -12.93 17.22 -22.27
N GLY A 264 -12.83 15.94 -22.64
CA GLY A 264 -11.93 15.46 -23.69
C GLY A 264 -10.48 15.25 -23.26
N SER A 265 -10.14 15.51 -21.99
CA SER A 265 -8.84 15.11 -21.43
C SER A 265 -8.75 13.60 -21.21
N LYS A 266 -7.52 13.10 -21.16
CA LYS A 266 -7.14 11.74 -20.73
C LYS A 266 -6.31 11.82 -19.44
N PRO A 267 -6.14 10.74 -18.66
CA PRO A 267 -5.41 10.81 -17.39
C PRO A 267 -3.98 11.30 -17.48
N SER A 268 -3.26 11.01 -18.56
CA SER A 268 -1.91 11.57 -18.77
C SER A 268 -1.89 13.09 -18.89
N ASN A 269 -3.02 13.75 -19.20
CA ASN A 269 -3.11 15.21 -19.13
C ASN A 269 -3.17 15.75 -17.69
N HIS A 270 -3.45 14.89 -16.71
CA HIS A 270 -3.54 15.23 -15.28
C HIS A 270 -2.36 14.65 -14.49
N TYR A 271 -1.23 14.46 -15.16
CA TYR A 271 0.05 14.13 -14.55
C TYR A 271 1.11 15.16 -14.98
N PRO A 272 2.07 15.55 -14.12
CA PRO A 272 3.09 16.54 -14.48
C PRO A 272 3.90 16.11 -15.72
N PRO A 273 4.16 17.04 -16.67
CA PRO A 273 5.01 16.72 -17.82
C PRO A 273 6.45 16.50 -17.37
N ALA A 274 7.20 15.68 -18.11
CA ALA A 274 8.51 15.18 -17.69
C ALA A 274 9.59 16.27 -17.50
N ASP A 275 9.42 17.41 -18.15
CA ASP A 275 10.31 18.58 -18.09
C ASP A 275 9.93 19.59 -17.00
N GLN A 276 8.76 19.45 -16.37
CA GLN A 276 8.37 20.33 -15.28
C GLN A 276 9.11 19.99 -14.00
N LEU A 277 9.76 21.01 -13.44
CA LEU A 277 10.42 20.93 -12.14
C LEU A 277 9.38 20.95 -11.01
N SER A 278 9.68 20.23 -9.93
CA SER A 278 8.92 20.27 -8.69
C SER A 278 8.84 21.72 -8.18
N PRO A 279 7.64 22.20 -7.80
CA PRO A 279 7.46 23.57 -7.29
C PRO A 279 8.04 23.77 -5.89
N PHE A 280 8.52 22.70 -5.23
CA PHE A 280 8.97 22.74 -3.83
C PHE A 280 10.49 22.87 -3.70
N ASP A 281 11.24 22.32 -4.64
CA ASP A 281 12.71 22.28 -4.60
C ASP A 281 13.36 22.61 -5.95
N LEU A 282 12.56 22.90 -6.99
CA LEU A 282 13.01 23.25 -8.34
C LEU A 282 13.89 22.17 -8.99
N LYS A 283 13.68 20.91 -8.62
CA LYS A 283 14.36 19.75 -9.22
C LYS A 283 13.42 18.96 -10.13
N PRO A 284 13.94 18.26 -11.14
CA PRO A 284 13.13 17.32 -11.90
C PRO A 284 12.64 16.19 -10.99
N ALA A 285 11.49 15.61 -11.30
CA ALA A 285 11.07 14.36 -10.67
C ALA A 285 12.16 13.28 -10.91
N PRO A 286 12.54 12.49 -9.90
CA PRO A 286 13.55 11.45 -10.06
C PRO A 286 13.07 10.34 -11.01
N PRO A 287 13.98 9.53 -11.57
CA PRO A 287 13.62 8.38 -12.39
C PRO A 287 12.57 7.49 -11.71
N GLY A 288 11.60 7.00 -12.46
CA GLY A 288 10.50 6.17 -11.94
C GLY A 288 9.26 6.95 -11.50
N HIS A 289 9.33 8.28 -11.43
CA HIS A 289 8.19 9.12 -11.06
C HIS A 289 7.64 9.95 -12.21
N ARG A 290 8.31 10.00 -13.36
CA ARG A 290 7.80 10.71 -14.55
C ARG A 290 6.89 9.80 -15.34
N LEU A 291 5.97 10.40 -16.09
CA LEU A 291 4.90 9.69 -16.81
C LEU A 291 5.37 8.45 -17.60
N GLY A 292 6.44 8.59 -18.38
CA GLY A 292 6.97 7.49 -19.21
C GLY A 292 8.02 6.61 -18.54
N ASP A 293 8.36 6.86 -17.27
CA ASP A 293 9.37 6.06 -16.59
C ASP A 293 8.80 4.71 -16.17
N ALA A 294 9.61 3.66 -16.36
CA ALA A 294 9.35 2.36 -15.75
C ALA A 294 9.56 2.43 -14.23
N MET A 295 8.72 1.71 -13.48
CA MET A 295 8.76 1.68 -12.02
C MET A 295 9.49 0.43 -11.54
N TRP A 296 10.55 0.56 -10.74
CA TRP A 296 11.22 -0.60 -10.14
C TRP A 296 10.29 -1.32 -9.14
N PRO A 297 10.16 -2.66 -9.17
CA PRO A 297 11.02 -3.63 -9.87
C PRO A 297 10.53 -4.01 -11.28
N TRP A 298 9.42 -3.43 -11.75
CA TRP A 298 8.81 -3.69 -13.06
C TRP A 298 9.52 -2.89 -14.17
N VAL A 299 10.84 -3.04 -14.28
CA VAL A 299 11.69 -2.39 -15.31
C VAL A 299 11.96 -3.29 -16.51
N GLY A 300 11.33 -4.47 -16.58
CA GLY A 300 11.60 -5.45 -17.61
C GLY A 300 12.99 -6.07 -17.46
N GLY A 301 13.58 -6.45 -18.60
CA GLY A 301 14.95 -6.96 -18.67
C GLY A 301 16.04 -5.88 -18.55
N ALA A 302 15.70 -4.65 -18.13
CA ALA A 302 16.69 -3.58 -18.00
C ALA A 302 17.71 -3.91 -16.89
N SER A 303 18.99 -3.91 -17.26
CA SER A 303 20.09 -4.26 -16.36
C SER A 303 20.60 -3.07 -15.54
N GLY A 304 21.27 -3.35 -14.41
CA GLY A 304 22.02 -2.37 -13.62
C GLY A 304 21.21 -1.68 -12.52
N TYR A 305 19.95 -2.05 -12.35
CA TYR A 305 19.19 -1.72 -11.14
C TYR A 305 19.65 -2.62 -9.99
N ASP A 306 19.82 -2.06 -8.81
CA ASP A 306 20.17 -2.84 -7.61
C ASP A 306 19.61 -2.20 -6.33
N THR A 307 19.53 -2.97 -5.25
CA THR A 307 19.11 -2.55 -3.91
C THR A 307 20.26 -2.78 -2.94
N THR A 308 21.42 -2.17 -3.21
CA THR A 308 22.67 -2.40 -2.47
C THR A 308 22.62 -1.98 -1.00
N SER A 309 21.74 -1.03 -0.68
CA SER A 309 21.47 -0.53 0.67
C SER A 309 20.58 -1.45 1.50
N LEU A 310 19.89 -2.40 0.87
CA LEU A 310 19.06 -3.38 1.56
C LEU A 310 19.94 -4.48 2.17
N ASP A 311 19.61 -4.92 3.38
CA ASP A 311 20.25 -6.08 4.00
C ASP A 311 20.30 -7.26 3.00
N PRO A 312 21.49 -7.83 2.71
CA PRO A 312 21.62 -8.94 1.76
C PRO A 312 20.72 -10.14 2.06
N GLN A 313 20.42 -10.41 3.34
CA GLN A 313 19.52 -11.48 3.74
C GLN A 313 18.07 -11.16 3.38
N VAL A 314 17.65 -9.90 3.51
CA VAL A 314 16.31 -9.43 3.08
C VAL A 314 16.23 -9.37 1.56
N LYS A 315 17.29 -8.92 0.88
CA LYS A 315 17.40 -8.92 -0.58
C LYS A 315 17.20 -10.32 -1.17
N ALA A 316 17.68 -11.36 -0.50
CA ALA A 316 17.48 -12.76 -0.91
C ALA A 316 16.00 -13.22 -0.89
N PHE A 317 15.08 -12.42 -0.33
CA PHE A 317 13.65 -12.73 -0.35
C PHE A 317 13.03 -12.39 -1.71
N LEU A 318 13.60 -11.40 -2.39
CA LEU A 318 13.09 -10.86 -3.64
C LEU A 318 13.32 -11.86 -4.79
N PRO A 319 12.31 -12.10 -5.65
CA PRO A 319 12.51 -12.87 -6.86
C PRO A 319 13.33 -12.08 -7.89
N ASP A 320 13.79 -12.78 -8.92
CA ASP A 320 14.23 -12.11 -10.14
C ASP A 320 13.01 -11.55 -10.89
N PHE A 321 12.97 -10.24 -11.06
CA PHE A 321 11.91 -9.52 -11.77
C PHE A 321 12.18 -9.34 -13.26
N SER A 322 13.37 -9.71 -13.76
CA SER A 322 13.82 -9.42 -15.13
C SER A 322 12.95 -10.06 -16.23
N ALA A 323 12.24 -11.14 -15.90
CA ALA A 323 11.31 -11.80 -16.80
C ALA A 323 9.91 -11.13 -16.88
N GLN A 324 9.59 -10.21 -15.97
CA GLN A 324 8.32 -9.49 -15.98
C GLN A 324 8.35 -8.40 -17.06
N ALA A 325 7.19 -8.02 -17.60
CA ALA A 325 7.13 -6.87 -18.51
C ALA A 325 7.44 -5.57 -17.73
N ALA A 326 8.02 -4.60 -18.43
CA ALA A 326 8.16 -3.26 -17.87
C ALA A 326 6.76 -2.63 -17.68
N VAL A 327 6.58 -1.91 -16.57
CA VAL A 327 5.36 -1.17 -16.27
C VAL A 327 5.73 0.26 -15.91
N THR A 328 5.12 1.20 -16.61
CA THR A 328 5.36 2.64 -16.47
C THR A 328 4.35 3.30 -15.55
N VAL A 329 4.62 4.55 -15.18
CA VAL A 329 3.65 5.39 -14.47
C VAL A 329 2.37 5.59 -15.31
N ASP A 330 2.50 5.79 -16.63
CA ASP A 330 1.36 5.98 -17.55
C ASP A 330 0.41 4.76 -17.54
N ASP A 331 0.95 3.54 -17.51
CA ASP A 331 0.17 2.31 -17.46
C ASP A 331 -0.76 2.24 -16.24
N MET A 332 -0.41 2.92 -15.15
CA MET A 332 -1.16 2.91 -13.88
C MET A 332 -2.13 4.09 -13.73
N LEU A 333 -2.18 5.03 -14.68
CA LEU A 333 -3.07 6.19 -14.54
C LEU A 333 -4.55 5.82 -14.69
N GLU A 334 -4.88 4.73 -15.37
CA GLU A 334 -6.26 4.29 -15.56
C GLU A 334 -6.58 3.10 -14.65
N ALA A 335 -7.28 3.32 -13.54
CA ALA A 335 -7.60 2.26 -12.58
C ALA A 335 -8.34 1.06 -13.23
N ASP A 336 -9.31 1.34 -14.10
CA ASP A 336 -10.07 0.30 -14.80
C ASP A 336 -9.19 -0.54 -15.74
N ALA A 337 -8.12 0.04 -16.30
CA ALA A 337 -7.15 -0.68 -17.12
C ALA A 337 -6.28 -1.64 -16.30
N VAL A 338 -6.13 -1.39 -14.99
CA VAL A 338 -5.42 -2.28 -14.05
C VAL A 338 -6.28 -3.50 -13.64
N GLY A 339 -7.58 -3.49 -13.98
CA GLY A 339 -8.47 -4.65 -13.88
C GLY A 339 -9.41 -4.69 -12.67
N TYR A 340 -9.50 -3.60 -11.91
CA TYR A 340 -10.41 -3.46 -10.77
C TYR A 340 -11.06 -2.07 -10.74
N ARG A 341 -12.12 -1.95 -9.95
CA ARG A 341 -12.77 -0.68 -9.60
C ARG A 341 -13.18 -0.65 -8.14
N TYR A 342 -13.58 0.52 -7.64
CA TYR A 342 -14.14 0.66 -6.30
C TYR A 342 -15.68 0.60 -6.31
N GLU A 343 -16.25 0.02 -5.26
CA GLU A 343 -17.70 0.09 -5.02
C GLU A 343 -18.15 1.56 -4.85
N PRO A 344 -19.22 2.01 -5.54
CA PRO A 344 -19.71 3.37 -5.40
C PRO A 344 -20.29 3.65 -3.99
N PRO A 345 -20.27 4.90 -3.52
CA PRO A 345 -20.90 5.26 -2.26
C PRO A 345 -22.42 5.02 -2.33
N GLY A 346 -22.95 4.11 -1.49
CA GLY A 346 -24.40 4.00 -1.26
C GLY A 346 -25.12 2.76 -1.81
N GLY A 347 -24.43 1.68 -2.20
CA GLY A 347 -25.11 0.42 -2.54
C GLY A 347 -24.30 -0.84 -2.25
N PRO A 348 -24.95 -2.00 -2.07
CA PRO A 348 -24.48 -3.27 -2.62
C PRO A 348 -24.62 -3.31 -4.16
#